data_AF-A0A1A3NE50-F1
#
_entry.id   AF-A0A1A3NE50-F1
#
_cell.length_a   1.000
_cell.length_b   1.000
_cell.length_c   1.000
_cell.angle_alpha   90.00
_cell.angle_beta   90.00
_cell.angle_gamma   90.00
#
_symmetry.space_group_name_H-M   'P 1'
#
loop_
_entity.id
_entity.type
_entity.pdbx_description
1 polymer ?
#
loop_
_entity_poly.entity_id
_entity_poly.type
_entity_poly.pdbx_seq_one_letter_code
_entity_poly.pdbx_strand_id
1 'polypeptide(L)' 'MDTGGLTGIAPHVTGHARAKDGTLLRVDCERGIGWVATHYDLTLRVIQQVVGSDEEVHRIAARWARGSEAP' A
#
# COMPACT_ATOMS: atom_id res chain seq x y z
N MET A 1 3.77 -9.50 -24.31
CA MET A 1 2.40 -9.85 -23.89
C MET A 1 2.09 -9.00 -22.69
N ASP A 2 1.04 -8.21 -22.83
CA ASP A 2 0.59 -7.21 -21.87
C ASP A 2 -0.13 -7.91 -20.70
N THR A 3 0.26 -7.63 -19.47
CA THR A 3 -0.50 -8.00 -18.27
C THR A 3 -0.34 -6.89 -17.24
N GLY A 4 -1.16 -5.85 -17.37
CA GLY A 4 -1.50 -4.95 -16.28
C GLY A 4 -2.10 -5.74 -15.11
N GLY A 5 -1.26 -6.08 -14.14
CA GLY A 5 -1.65 -6.73 -12.89
C GLY A 5 -1.92 -5.69 -11.81
N LEU A 6 -3.20 -5.35 -11.60
CA LEU A 6 -3.69 -4.71 -10.38
C LEU A 6 -3.54 -5.68 -9.18
N THR A 7 -2.32 -5.95 -8.75
CA THR A 7 -2.05 -6.84 -7.62
C THR A 7 -1.61 -6.00 -6.43
N GLY A 8 -2.50 -5.85 -5.45
CA GLY A 8 -2.15 -5.31 -4.13
C GLY A 8 -1.03 -6.12 -3.47
N ILE A 9 -0.38 -5.54 -2.47
CA ILE A 9 0.73 -6.18 -1.77
C ILE A 9 0.18 -7.33 -0.91
N ALA A 10 0.70 -8.54 -1.11
CA ALA A 10 0.26 -9.73 -0.40
C ALA A 10 0.69 -9.67 1.08
N PRO A 11 -0.07 -10.26 2.03
CA PRO A 11 0.31 -10.34 3.44
C PRO A 11 1.73 -10.88 3.66
N HIS A 12 2.38 -10.46 4.74
CA HIS A 12 3.76 -10.80 5.09
C HIS A 12 4.83 -10.37 4.09
N VAL A 13 4.51 -9.50 3.12
CA VAL A 13 5.46 -9.07 2.07
C VAL A 13 5.66 -7.56 2.11
N THR A 14 6.91 -7.13 2.26
CA THR A 14 7.26 -5.73 2.00
C THR A 14 7.28 -5.46 0.50
N GLY A 15 6.87 -4.27 0.06
CA GLY A 15 6.93 -3.94 -1.36
C GLY A 15 6.20 -2.67 -1.71
N HIS A 16 5.93 -2.49 -3.00
CA HIS A 16 5.19 -1.36 -3.52
C HIS A 16 4.23 -1.79 -4.62
N ALA A 17 3.16 -1.02 -4.80
CA ALA A 17 2.18 -1.18 -5.86
C ALA A 17 1.68 0.19 -6.33
N ARG A 18 1.10 0.24 -7.53
CA ARG A 18 0.39 1.43 -8.02
C ARG A 18 -1.11 1.24 -7.80
N ALA A 19 -1.77 2.26 -7.30
CA ALA A 19 -3.23 2.31 -7.30
C ALA A 19 -3.76 2.63 -8.70
N LYS A 20 -5.08 2.50 -8.90
CA LYS A 20 -5.75 2.76 -10.19
C LYS A 20 -5.55 4.19 -10.72
N ASP A 21 -5.42 5.16 -9.83
CA ASP A 21 -5.18 6.57 -10.15
C ASP A 21 -3.69 6.88 -10.41
N GLY A 22 -2.81 5.87 -10.37
CA GLY A 22 -1.38 6.00 -10.58
C GLY A 22 -0.58 6.40 -9.33
N THR A 23 -1.24 6.66 -8.19
CA THR A 23 -0.57 6.93 -6.92
C THR A 23 0.23 5.72 -6.43
N LEU A 24 1.27 5.95 -5.61
CA LEU A 24 2.19 4.91 -5.16
C LEU A 24 1.81 4.43 -3.76
N LEU A 25 1.78 3.12 -3.59
CA LEU A 25 1.57 2.45 -2.30
C LEU A 25 2.84 1.71 -1.94
N ARG A 26 3.22 1.76 -0.66
CA ARG A 26 4.37 1.03 -0.13
C ARG A 26 3.99 0.36 1.18
N VAL A 27 4.46 -0.86 1.39
CA VAL A 27 4.36 -1.58 2.65
C VAL A 27 5.77 -1.95 3.10
N ASP A 28 6.11 -1.58 4.33
CA ASP A 28 7.39 -1.87 4.97
C ASP A 28 7.17 -2.58 6.32
N CYS A 29 8.13 -3.39 6.73
CA CYS A 29 8.19 -3.99 8.06
C CYS A 29 9.30 -3.31 8.84
N GLU A 30 8.91 -2.46 9.80
CA GLU A 30 9.83 -1.66 10.61
C GLU A 30 10.13 -2.34 11.94
N ARG A 31 11.41 -2.57 12.20
CA ARG A 31 11.87 -3.22 13.43
C ARG A 31 11.41 -2.45 14.67
N GLY A 32 10.63 -3.11 15.53
CA GLY A 32 10.15 -2.54 16.79
C GLY A 32 8.92 -1.64 16.65
N ILE A 33 8.45 -1.37 15.44
CA ILE A 33 7.28 -0.52 15.15
C ILE A 33 6.13 -1.36 14.59
N GLY A 34 6.44 -2.41 13.82
CA GLY A 34 5.45 -3.28 13.19
C GLY A 34 5.40 -3.06 11.68
N TRP A 35 4.23 -3.25 11.08
CA TRP A 35 4.05 -3.04 9.65
C TRP A 35 3.56 -1.62 9.38
N VAL A 36 4.00 -1.05 8.26
CA VAL A 36 3.66 0.31 7.84
C VAL A 36 3.19 0.30 6.40
N ALA A 37 2.00 0.84 6.16
CA ALA A 37 1.47 1.14 4.84
C ALA A 37 1.58 2.65 4.59
N THR A 38 2.25 3.06 3.51
CA THR A 38 2.39 4.47 3.11
C THR A 38 1.79 4.67 1.72
N HIS A 39 0.93 5.67 1.59
CA HIS A 39 0.33 6.12 0.33
C HIS A 39 0.93 7.45 -0.07
N TYR A 40 1.48 7.51 -1.28
CA TYR A 40 2.08 8.70 -1.85
C TYR A 40 1.27 9.21 -3.04
N ASP A 41 1.17 10.52 -3.18
CA ASP A 41 0.66 11.14 -4.39
C ASP A 41 1.61 10.95 -5.60
N LEU A 42 1.21 11.49 -6.76
CA LEU A 42 2.00 11.42 -7.99
C LEU A 42 3.34 12.15 -7.91
N THR A 43 3.53 13.03 -6.92
CA THR A 43 4.76 13.77 -6.65
C THR A 43 5.59 13.16 -5.52
N LEU A 44 5.23 11.94 -5.08
CA LEU A 44 5.87 11.20 -4.00
C LEU A 44 5.76 11.86 -2.61
N ARG A 45 4.73 12.68 -2.41
CA ARG A 45 4.39 13.19 -1.07
C ARG A 45 3.49 12.22 -0.36
N VAL A 46 3.75 11.97 0.91
CA VAL A 46 2.89 11.13 1.76
C VAL A 46 1.54 11.82 1.92
N ILE A 47 0.47 11.15 1.51
CA ILE A 47 -0.91 11.60 1.72
C ILE A 47 -1.59 10.83 2.85
N GLN A 48 -1.21 9.57 3.05
CA GLN A 48 -1.71 8.75 4.16
C GLN A 48 -0.65 7.75 4.61
N GLN A 49 -0.61 7.47 5.90
CA GLN A 49 0.23 6.44 6.48
C GLN A 49 -0.53 5.71 7.59
N VAL A 50 -0.39 4.39 7.64
CA VAL A 50 -0.98 3.55 8.68
C VAL A 50 0.09 2.61 9.21
N VAL A 51 0.23 2.58 10.53
CA VAL A 51 1.04 1.60 11.26
C VAL A 51 0.09 0.62 11.93
N GLY A 52 0.38 -0.67 11.84
CA GLY A 52 -0.47 -1.70 12.44
C GLY A 52 0.11 -3.10 12.36
N SER A 53 -0.77 -4.07 12.59
CA SER A 53 -0.43 -5.47 12.34
C SER A 53 -0.22 -5.72 10.84
N ASP A 54 0.45 -6.82 10.53
CA ASP A 54 0.65 -7.29 9.16
C ASP A 54 -0.68 -7.33 8.38
N GLU A 55 -1.69 -7.96 8.95
CA GLU A 55 -2.99 -8.17 8.29
C GLU A 55 -3.76 -6.87 8.05
N GLU A 56 -3.70 -5.93 8.98
CA GLU A 56 -4.35 -4.63 8.84
C GLU A 56 -3.70 -3.80 7.75
N VAL A 57 -2.37 -3.72 7.76
CA VAL A 57 -1.58 -2.92 6.80
C VAL A 57 -1.78 -3.43 5.37
N HIS A 58 -1.73 -4.74 5.15
CA HIS A 58 -1.91 -5.30 3.81
C HIS A 58 -3.36 -5.17 3.32
N ARG A 59 -4.35 -5.28 4.21
CA ARG A 59 -5.76 -5.04 3.86
C ARG A 59 -6.01 -3.60 3.43
N ILE A 60 -5.36 -2.65 4.11
CA ILE A 60 -5.43 -1.22 3.78
C ILE A 60 -4.73 -0.96 2.44
N ALA A 61 -3.52 -1.47 2.24
CA ALA A 61 -2.81 -1.34 0.96
C ALA A 61 -3.63 -1.92 -0.20
N ALA A 62 -4.28 -3.07 -0.02
CA ALA A 62 -5.15 -3.66 -1.02
C ALA A 62 -6.41 -2.81 -1.29
N ARG A 63 -6.94 -2.14 -0.27
CA ARG A 63 -8.08 -1.21 -0.41
C ARG A 63 -7.68 0.03 -1.22
N TRP A 64 -6.57 0.67 -0.88
CA TRP A 64 -6.02 1.81 -1.63
C TRP A 64 -5.75 1.43 -3.08
N ALA A 65 -5.17 0.25 -3.33
CA ALA A 65 -4.88 -0.22 -4.70
C ALA A 65 -6.13 -0.28 -5.59
N ARG A 66 -7.30 -0.55 -5.00
CA ARG A 66 -8.58 -0.63 -5.73
C ARG A 66 -9.24 0.73 -5.98
N GLY A 67 -8.72 1.82 -5.40
CA GLY A 67 -9.33 3.15 -5.43
C GLY A 67 -10.54 3.29 -4.51
N SER A 68 -10.71 2.37 -3.55
CA SER A 68 -11.66 2.58 -2.47
C SER A 68 -10.97 3.47 -1.45
N GLU A 69 -11.34 4.75 -1.36
CA GLU A 69 -10.84 5.64 -0.31
C GLU A 69 -10.96 4.94 1.05
N ALA A 70 -9.97 5.13 1.93
CA ALA A 70 -10.09 4.73 3.33
C ALA A 70 -11.29 5.47 3.97
N PRO A 71 -11.98 4.89 4.98
CA PRO A 71 -12.97 5.64 5.74
C PRO A 71 -12.29 6.77 6.53
#